data_AF-A0A968SXD4-F1
#
_entry.id   AF-A0A968SXD4-F1
#
_cell.length_a   1.000
_cell.length_b   1.000
_cell.length_c   1.000
_cell.angle_alpha   90.00
_cell.angle_beta   90.00
_cell.angle_gamma   90.00
#
_symmetry.space_group_name_H-M   'P 1'
#
loop_
_entity.id
_entity.type
_entity.pdbx_description
1 polymer ?
#
loop_
_entity_poly.entity_id
_entity_poly.type
_entity_poly.pdbx_seq_one_letter_code
_entity_poly.pdbx_strand_id
1 'polypeptide(L)'
;MVVSERQQLQRLSTAGSYAAHMATSAFTVVLVAPAGYEFDLGQAAAYMQLAAVEHGVGSCVTVLHDHAAARVMLDVPEDLTCCWTITFGYSAEAPPPPKKGGRPTARCVGALRAVYGGAMKTIGVLGGLGPQATIDFEQRLHRVAQRLTSQQGDTVYPPLVSWFFRELPVLMPVDGSSPSELPPVNPRLLEAAQALGSHADFLVITSNGVHIWQTEIEAAAGKPVVSMVDAVVAEVQRRGCRLLGLVDFRPAAWSVYPPRLEQLGLSWVELSALYRDSLAEVMRAVNTGRNSYAEEAQLRLAISILRMHHADGIILACTEFPLALSGALDPDLINPAELLAETAARAALDGGEGTFAALE
;
A
#
# COMPACT_ATOMS: atom_id res chain seq x y z
N MET A 1 -9.47 -15.43 42.33
CA MET A 1 -9.42 -14.47 43.47
C MET A 1 -10.08 -13.17 43.05
N VAL A 2 -10.73 -12.44 43.96
CA VAL A 2 -11.35 -11.13 43.65
C VAL A 2 -10.58 -10.03 44.38
N VAL A 3 -10.20 -8.98 43.65
CA VAL A 3 -9.50 -7.80 44.15
C VAL A 3 -10.40 -6.60 43.93
N SER A 4 -10.83 -5.94 45.01
CA SER A 4 -11.70 -4.75 44.95
C SER A 4 -11.12 -3.57 45.72
N GLU A 5 -10.07 -3.77 46.51
CA GLU A 5 -9.41 -2.69 47.24
C GLU A 5 -8.65 -1.77 46.29
N ARG A 6 -8.93 -0.46 46.37
CA ARG A 6 -8.39 0.54 45.43
C ARG A 6 -6.86 0.55 45.39
N GLN A 7 -6.21 0.48 46.55
CA GLN A 7 -4.75 0.49 46.65
C GLN A 7 -4.14 -0.78 46.04
N GLN A 8 -4.78 -1.94 46.25
CA GLN A 8 -4.32 -3.19 45.66
C GLN A 8 -4.52 -3.24 44.15
N LEU A 9 -5.64 -2.71 43.64
CA LEU A 9 -5.89 -2.54 42.20
C LEU A 9 -4.86 -1.62 41.53
N GLN A 10 -4.48 -0.52 42.19
CA GLN A 10 -3.43 0.39 41.71
C GLN A 10 -2.05 -0.26 41.68
N ARG A 11 -1.73 -1.11 42.66
CA ARG A 11 -0.46 -1.86 42.64
C ARG A 11 -0.47 -2.91 41.53
N LEU A 12 -1.55 -3.68 41.43
CA LEU A 12 -1.67 -4.76 40.46
C LEU A 12 -1.63 -4.24 39.01
N SER A 13 -2.15 -3.05 38.75
CA SER A 13 -2.10 -2.43 37.40
C SER A 13 -0.69 -2.17 36.89
N THR A 14 0.32 -2.15 37.78
CA THR A 14 1.73 -1.96 37.40
C THR A 14 2.40 -3.24 36.91
N ALA A 15 1.79 -4.42 37.16
CA ALA A 15 2.34 -5.71 36.76
C ALA A 15 2.05 -6.07 35.28
N GLY A 16 1.39 -5.20 34.50
CA GLY A 16 1.10 -5.42 33.08
C GLY A 16 1.27 -4.17 32.24
N SER A 17 1.82 -4.32 31.03
CA SER A 17 2.08 -3.19 30.11
C SER A 17 0.82 -2.46 29.64
N TYR A 18 -0.34 -3.12 29.69
CA TYR A 18 -1.63 -2.58 29.24
C TYR A 18 -2.71 -2.62 30.34
N ALA A 19 -2.28 -2.72 31.60
CA ALA A 19 -3.13 -2.98 32.76
C ALA A 19 -3.62 -1.71 33.49
N ALA A 20 -3.35 -0.52 32.97
CA ALA A 20 -3.64 0.75 33.67
C ALA A 20 -5.12 0.92 34.08
N HIS A 21 -6.05 0.40 33.27
CA HIS A 21 -7.49 0.45 33.54
C HIS A 21 -7.91 -0.32 34.80
N MET A 22 -7.11 -1.28 35.27
CA MET A 22 -7.37 -2.04 36.50
C MET A 22 -7.44 -1.12 37.73
N ALA A 23 -6.61 -0.08 37.78
CA ALA A 23 -6.52 0.85 38.91
C ALA A 23 -7.87 1.54 39.21
N THR A 24 -8.67 1.78 38.18
CA THR A 24 -9.97 2.45 38.26
C THR A 24 -11.16 1.49 38.13
N SER A 25 -10.92 0.18 37.97
CA SER A 25 -11.99 -0.83 37.90
C SER A 25 -12.84 -0.86 39.18
N ALA A 26 -14.06 -1.38 39.09
CA ALA A 26 -14.90 -1.62 40.27
C ALA A 26 -14.34 -2.80 41.08
N PHE A 27 -13.97 -3.87 40.38
CA PHE A 27 -13.20 -4.98 40.92
C PHE A 27 -12.49 -5.73 39.79
N THR A 28 -11.53 -6.57 40.14
CA THR A 28 -10.79 -7.43 39.22
C THR A 28 -10.80 -8.86 39.72
N VAL A 29 -11.15 -9.81 38.87
CA VAL A 29 -10.97 -11.23 39.13
C VAL A 29 -9.61 -11.67 38.60
N VAL A 30 -8.74 -12.16 39.48
CA VAL A 30 -7.49 -12.81 39.10
C VAL A 30 -7.74 -14.30 38.96
N LEU A 31 -7.44 -14.85 37.78
CA LEU A 31 -7.54 -16.28 37.50
C LEU A 31 -6.30 -16.97 38.05
N VAL A 32 -6.52 -17.89 39.00
CA VAL A 32 -5.45 -18.59 39.70
C VAL A 32 -5.71 -20.09 39.67
N ALA A 33 -4.77 -20.85 39.13
CA ALA A 33 -4.81 -22.31 39.09
C ALA A 33 -3.40 -22.91 38.91
N PRO A 34 -3.18 -24.20 39.19
CA PRO A 34 -1.98 -24.90 38.78
C PRO A 34 -1.78 -24.86 37.25
N ALA A 35 -0.57 -25.11 36.78
CA ALA A 35 -0.31 -25.28 35.35
C ALA A 35 -1.14 -26.44 34.77
N GLY A 36 -1.65 -26.31 33.53
CA GLY A 36 -2.45 -27.33 32.86
C GLY A 36 -3.98 -27.16 32.97
N TYR A 37 -4.46 -26.14 33.68
CA TYR A 37 -5.89 -25.80 33.82
C TYR A 37 -6.32 -24.60 32.95
N GLU A 38 -5.53 -24.24 31.93
CA GLU A 38 -5.76 -23.05 31.11
C GLU A 38 -7.11 -23.11 30.37
N PHE A 39 -7.54 -24.31 29.98
CA PHE A 39 -8.84 -24.51 29.33
C PHE A 39 -10.00 -24.16 30.26
N ASP A 40 -10.01 -24.70 31.48
CA ASP A 40 -11.05 -24.43 32.48
C ASP A 40 -11.07 -22.96 32.91
N LEU A 41 -9.90 -22.36 33.10
CA LEU A 41 -9.79 -20.92 33.36
C LEU A 41 -10.34 -20.08 32.21
N GLY A 42 -10.10 -20.49 30.96
CA GLY A 42 -10.66 -19.84 29.77
C GLY A 42 -12.19 -19.93 29.73
N GLN A 43 -12.77 -21.08 30.07
CA GLN A 43 -14.24 -21.23 30.16
C GLN A 43 -14.84 -20.37 31.28
N ALA A 44 -14.22 -20.39 32.47
CA ALA A 44 -14.65 -19.56 33.59
C ALA A 44 -14.58 -18.07 33.22
N ALA A 45 -13.52 -17.64 32.52
CA ALA A 45 -13.40 -16.28 32.01
C ALA A 45 -14.53 -15.91 31.07
N ALA A 46 -14.80 -16.74 30.06
CA ALA A 46 -15.85 -16.51 29.09
C ALA A 46 -17.24 -16.39 29.75
N TYR A 47 -17.57 -17.30 30.68
CA TYR A 47 -18.85 -17.26 31.39
C TYR A 47 -19.01 -16.04 32.29
N MET A 48 -17.94 -15.63 33.00
CA MET A 48 -17.97 -14.40 33.79
C MET A 48 -18.20 -13.17 32.91
N GLN A 49 -17.57 -13.10 31.73
CA GLN A 49 -17.76 -11.98 30.80
C GLN A 49 -19.19 -11.95 30.21
N LEU A 50 -19.76 -13.11 29.85
CA LEU A 50 -21.14 -13.21 29.38
C LEU A 50 -22.15 -12.76 30.44
N ALA A 51 -21.97 -13.21 31.69
CA ALA A 51 -22.79 -12.77 32.81
C ALA A 51 -22.65 -11.25 33.05
N ALA A 52 -21.43 -10.70 32.93
CA ALA A 52 -21.22 -9.26 33.05
C ALA A 52 -22.04 -8.47 32.03
N VAL A 53 -22.04 -8.91 30.77
CA VAL A 53 -22.81 -8.28 29.68
C VAL A 53 -24.30 -8.30 29.99
N GLU A 54 -24.84 -9.42 30.47
CA GLU A 54 -26.25 -9.53 30.88
C GLU A 54 -26.62 -8.53 31.99
N HIS A 55 -25.68 -8.28 32.91
CA HIS A 55 -25.85 -7.32 34.00
C HIS A 55 -25.46 -5.87 33.64
N GLY A 56 -25.14 -5.58 32.37
CA GLY A 56 -24.70 -4.24 31.94
C GLY A 56 -23.36 -3.80 32.52
N VAL A 57 -22.52 -4.76 32.93
CA VAL A 57 -21.17 -4.54 33.48
C VAL A 57 -20.14 -4.76 32.37
N GLY A 58 -19.26 -3.78 32.17
CA GLY A 58 -18.12 -3.92 31.27
C GLY A 58 -17.09 -4.88 31.85
N SER A 59 -16.49 -5.70 30.98
CA SER A 59 -15.39 -6.60 31.36
C SER A 59 -14.22 -6.49 30.39
N CYS A 60 -12.98 -6.63 30.88
CA CYS A 60 -11.76 -6.60 30.06
C CYS A 60 -10.76 -7.64 30.58
N VAL A 61 -10.31 -8.53 29.70
CA VAL A 61 -9.28 -9.53 30.03
C VAL A 61 -7.90 -8.89 29.87
N THR A 62 -7.04 -9.08 30.86
CA THR A 62 -5.69 -8.50 30.88
C THR A 62 -4.66 -9.52 31.35
N VAL A 63 -3.51 -9.55 30.68
CA VAL A 63 -2.33 -10.33 31.09
C VAL A 63 -1.42 -9.48 31.97
N LEU A 64 -1.06 -10.02 33.13
CA LEU A 64 0.02 -9.50 33.97
C LEU A 64 1.33 -10.08 33.45
N HIS A 65 2.21 -9.23 32.93
CA HIS A 65 3.46 -9.64 32.26
C HIS A 65 4.58 -9.86 33.29
N ASP A 66 4.55 -9.15 34.42
CA ASP A 66 5.41 -9.41 35.56
C ASP A 66 4.72 -10.37 36.54
N HIS A 67 4.82 -11.66 36.22
CA HIS A 67 4.18 -12.73 36.98
C HIS A 67 4.72 -12.84 38.41
N ALA A 68 6.01 -12.59 38.62
CA ALA A 68 6.63 -12.68 39.93
C ALA A 68 6.13 -11.55 40.85
N ALA A 69 6.10 -10.32 40.34
CA ALA A 69 5.56 -9.20 41.11
C ALA A 69 4.06 -9.37 41.39
N ALA A 70 3.28 -9.85 40.43
CA ALA A 70 1.86 -10.12 40.61
C ALA A 70 1.60 -11.16 41.72
N ARG A 71 2.37 -12.26 41.77
CA ARG A 71 2.26 -13.26 42.84
C ARG A 71 2.53 -12.66 44.21
N VAL A 72 3.60 -11.88 44.36
CA VAL A 72 3.95 -11.22 45.62
C VAL A 72 2.87 -10.22 46.05
N MET A 73 2.29 -9.47 45.11
CA MET A 73 1.22 -8.50 45.42
C MET A 73 -0.10 -9.15 45.86
N LEU A 74 -0.33 -10.39 45.44
CA LEU A 74 -1.58 -11.12 45.66
C LEU A 74 -1.46 -12.23 46.70
N ASP A 75 -0.26 -12.47 47.25
CA ASP A 75 0.04 -13.57 48.17
C ASP A 75 -0.33 -14.94 47.57
N VAL A 76 0.00 -15.14 46.27
CA VAL A 76 -0.29 -16.38 45.54
C VAL A 76 0.88 -17.36 45.69
N PRO A 77 0.64 -18.61 46.11
CA PRO A 77 1.66 -19.66 46.18
C PRO A 77 2.42 -19.90 44.86
N GLU A 78 3.68 -20.34 44.97
CA GLU A 78 4.56 -20.55 43.80
C GLU A 78 4.07 -21.65 42.84
N ASP A 79 3.34 -22.64 43.35
CA ASP A 79 2.76 -23.74 42.58
C ASP A 79 1.52 -23.34 41.76
N LEU A 80 1.03 -22.10 41.93
CA LEU A 80 -0.10 -21.56 41.20
C LEU A 80 0.33 -20.49 40.18
N THR A 81 -0.44 -20.38 39.10
CA THR A 81 -0.33 -19.33 38.08
C THR A 81 -1.27 -18.17 38.43
N CYS A 82 -0.90 -16.93 38.11
CA CYS A 82 -1.78 -15.75 38.30
C CYS A 82 -1.60 -14.74 37.15
N CYS A 83 -1.56 -15.24 35.93
CA CYS A 83 -1.16 -14.50 34.74
C CYS A 83 -2.30 -13.67 34.14
N TRP A 84 -3.54 -14.10 34.34
CA TRP A 84 -4.71 -13.51 33.70
C TRP A 84 -5.65 -12.89 34.72
N THR A 85 -6.19 -11.74 34.33
CA THR A 85 -7.16 -11.00 35.12
C THR A 85 -8.33 -10.61 34.25
N ILE A 86 -9.48 -10.41 34.88
CA ILE A 86 -10.69 -9.89 34.25
C ILE A 86 -11.12 -8.70 35.10
N THR A 87 -10.99 -7.50 34.57
CA THR A 87 -11.46 -6.30 35.24
C THR A 87 -12.94 -6.11 34.96
N PHE A 88 -13.70 -5.75 35.98
CA PHE A 88 -15.12 -5.43 35.87
C PHE A 88 -15.35 -3.99 36.31
N GLY A 89 -16.24 -3.30 35.60
CA GLY A 89 -16.61 -1.94 35.92
C GLY A 89 -17.71 -1.42 35.04
N TYR A 90 -18.23 -0.26 35.41
CA TYR A 90 -19.15 0.48 34.57
C TYR A 90 -18.34 1.39 33.66
N SER A 91 -18.73 1.45 32.39
CA SER A 91 -18.17 2.47 31.51
C SER A 91 -18.45 3.84 32.12
N ALA A 92 -17.44 4.69 32.25
CA ALA A 92 -17.70 6.12 32.18
C ALA A 92 -18.47 6.39 30.87
N GLU A 93 -19.31 7.42 30.81
CA GLU A 93 -20.11 7.76 29.61
C GLU A 93 -19.43 7.34 28.32
N ALA A 94 -20.16 6.60 27.47
CA ALA A 94 -19.60 6.05 26.24
C ALA A 94 -18.75 7.14 25.55
N PRO A 95 -17.46 6.88 25.29
CA PRO A 95 -16.63 7.89 24.65
C PRO A 95 -17.36 8.34 23.38
N PRO A 96 -17.38 9.65 23.08
CA PRO A 96 -18.07 10.13 21.91
C PRO A 96 -17.59 9.32 20.70
N PRO A 97 -18.50 8.99 19.76
CA PRO A 97 -18.15 8.21 18.59
C PRO A 97 -16.89 8.83 17.95
N PRO A 98 -15.92 8.01 17.51
CA PRO A 98 -14.71 8.53 16.91
C PRO A 98 -15.10 9.53 15.83
N LYS A 99 -14.67 10.79 15.99
CA LYS A 99 -14.95 11.84 15.02
C LYS A 99 -14.43 11.37 13.66
N LYS A 100 -15.26 11.50 12.60
CA LYS A 100 -14.78 11.34 11.21
C LYS A 100 -13.56 12.25 11.03
N GLY A 101 -12.41 11.65 10.71
CA GLY A 101 -11.12 12.34 10.66
C GLY A 101 -9.92 11.53 11.18
N GLY A 102 -10.16 10.41 11.89
CA GLY A 102 -9.08 9.52 12.36
C GLY A 102 -8.12 10.18 13.34
N ARG A 103 -7.04 9.48 13.73
CA ARG A 103 -5.91 10.13 14.41
C ARG A 103 -5.32 11.18 13.46
N PRO A 104 -4.89 12.36 13.94
CA PRO A 104 -4.24 13.36 13.09
C PRO A 104 -3.06 12.72 12.34
N THR A 105 -3.16 12.62 11.01
CA THR A 105 -2.15 11.98 10.15
C THR A 105 -0.79 12.68 10.24
N ALA A 106 -0.80 13.98 10.54
CA ALA A 106 0.41 14.77 10.82
C ALA A 106 1.29 14.14 11.92
N ARG A 107 0.70 13.44 12.91
CA ARG A 107 1.45 12.77 13.97
C ARG A 107 2.11 11.47 13.50
N CYS A 108 1.59 10.82 12.46
CA CYS A 108 2.21 9.64 11.86
C CYS A 108 3.46 10.03 11.05
N VAL A 109 3.40 11.12 10.28
CA VAL A 109 4.52 11.54 9.41
C VAL A 109 5.70 12.11 10.20
N GLY A 110 5.43 12.94 11.22
CA GLY A 110 6.49 13.44 12.10
C GLY A 110 7.22 12.32 12.84
N ALA A 111 6.48 11.25 13.21
CA ALA A 111 7.07 10.04 13.78
C ALA A 111 7.91 9.25 12.76
N LEU A 112 7.48 9.13 11.50
CA LEU A 112 8.25 8.44 10.46
C LEU A 112 9.61 9.11 10.22
N ARG A 113 9.66 10.44 10.07
CA ARG A 113 10.94 11.16 9.89
C ARG A 113 11.88 11.04 11.10
N ALA A 114 11.32 10.99 12.30
CA ALA A 114 12.09 10.79 13.53
C ALA A 114 12.60 9.34 13.68
N VAL A 115 11.89 8.35 13.13
CA VAL A 115 12.26 6.92 13.17
C VAL A 115 13.35 6.60 12.14
N TYR A 116 13.29 7.18 10.93
CA TYR A 116 14.19 6.82 9.82
C TYR A 116 15.38 7.75 9.61
N GLY A 117 15.66 8.65 10.55
CA GLY A 117 16.90 9.43 10.57
C GLY A 117 17.12 10.29 9.33
N GLY A 118 16.14 11.13 8.93
CA GLY A 118 16.32 12.30 8.05
C GLY A 118 16.87 12.12 6.61
N ALA A 119 17.46 10.97 6.25
CA ALA A 119 18.17 10.78 4.99
C ALA A 119 17.31 10.13 3.89
N MET A 120 16.32 9.28 4.24
CA MET A 120 15.47 8.62 3.25
C MET A 120 14.20 9.43 2.96
N LYS A 121 13.87 9.58 1.67
CA LYS A 121 12.64 10.26 1.22
C LYS A 121 11.45 9.31 1.26
N THR A 122 10.28 9.84 1.63
CA THR A 122 9.01 9.10 1.67
C THR A 122 8.33 9.09 0.30
N ILE A 123 7.98 7.90 -0.18
CA ILE A 123 7.32 7.67 -1.47
C ILE A 123 5.80 7.71 -1.27
N GLY A 124 5.12 8.59 -2.02
CA GLY A 124 3.65 8.59 -2.12
C GLY A 124 3.17 7.82 -3.35
N VAL A 125 2.48 6.70 -3.16
CA VAL A 125 1.93 5.91 -4.28
C VAL A 125 0.50 6.35 -4.58
N LEU A 126 0.31 7.04 -5.70
CA LEU A 126 -1.02 7.30 -6.25
C LEU A 126 -1.42 6.11 -7.13
N GLY A 127 -2.07 5.13 -6.51
CA GLY A 127 -2.43 3.85 -7.13
C GLY A 127 -3.92 3.55 -7.05
N GLY A 128 -4.28 2.28 -7.08
CA GLY A 128 -5.67 1.78 -7.08
C GLY A 128 -6.38 1.86 -8.43
N LEU A 129 -5.79 2.54 -9.42
CA LEU A 129 -6.23 2.66 -10.82
C LEU A 129 -5.85 1.40 -11.64
N GLY A 130 -6.09 0.25 -11.02
CA GLY A 130 -5.40 -1.02 -11.23
C GLY A 130 -4.86 -1.53 -9.89
N PRO A 131 -5.71 -2.10 -9.01
CA PRO A 131 -5.28 -2.52 -7.67
C PRO A 131 -4.14 -3.55 -7.71
N GLN A 132 -4.21 -4.50 -8.65
CA GLN A 132 -3.20 -5.52 -8.87
C GLN A 132 -1.87 -4.91 -9.30
N ALA A 133 -1.89 -3.95 -10.23
CA ALA A 133 -0.70 -3.21 -10.66
C ALA A 133 -0.04 -2.42 -9.53
N THR A 134 -0.84 -1.84 -8.63
CA THR A 134 -0.32 -1.10 -7.48
C THR A 134 0.43 -2.04 -6.53
N ILE A 135 -0.14 -3.21 -6.24
CA ILE A 135 0.50 -4.23 -5.39
C ILE A 135 1.77 -4.78 -6.05
N ASP A 136 1.73 -5.03 -7.36
CA ASP A 136 2.92 -5.47 -8.13
C ASP A 136 4.04 -4.44 -8.09
N PHE A 137 3.71 -3.15 -8.21
CA PHE A 137 4.67 -2.06 -8.03
C PHE A 137 5.31 -2.10 -6.64
N GLU A 138 4.53 -2.23 -5.56
CA GLU A 138 5.06 -2.29 -4.19
C GLU A 138 5.98 -3.51 -3.99
N GLN A 139 5.63 -4.66 -4.56
CA GLN A 139 6.48 -5.86 -4.55
C GLN A 139 7.79 -5.66 -5.32
N ARG A 140 7.74 -5.02 -6.50
CA ARG A 140 8.94 -4.67 -7.28
C ARG A 140 9.82 -3.70 -6.54
N LEU A 141 9.24 -2.63 -6.00
CA LEU A 141 9.93 -1.61 -5.22
C LEU A 141 10.69 -2.25 -4.05
N HIS A 142 10.02 -3.13 -3.30
CA HIS A 142 10.67 -3.86 -2.21
C HIS A 142 11.83 -4.73 -2.69
N ARG A 143 11.66 -5.50 -3.77
CA ARG A 143 12.74 -6.33 -4.35
C ARG A 143 13.92 -5.48 -4.82
N VAL A 144 13.68 -4.32 -5.42
CA VAL A 144 14.77 -3.42 -5.82
C VAL A 144 15.46 -2.87 -4.59
N ALA A 145 14.72 -2.37 -3.61
CA ALA A 145 15.30 -1.84 -2.38
C ALA A 145 16.19 -2.89 -1.68
N GLN A 146 15.76 -4.15 -1.60
CA GLN A 146 16.58 -5.26 -1.08
C GLN A 146 17.93 -5.41 -1.81
N ARG A 147 17.96 -5.22 -3.13
CA ARG A 147 19.21 -5.28 -3.91
C ARG A 147 20.11 -4.07 -3.64
N LEU A 148 19.52 -2.89 -3.43
CA LEU A 148 20.25 -1.64 -3.26
C LEU A 148 20.81 -1.45 -1.83
N THR A 149 20.17 -1.99 -0.80
CA THR A 149 20.47 -1.63 0.61
C THR A 149 21.31 -2.64 1.39
N SER A 150 21.87 -3.65 0.73
CA SER A 150 22.84 -4.60 1.32
C SER A 150 22.45 -5.16 2.70
N GLN A 151 21.30 -5.83 2.85
CA GLN A 151 20.90 -6.63 4.04
C GLN A 151 21.18 -6.00 5.44
N GLN A 152 21.20 -4.67 5.59
CA GLN A 152 21.40 -4.01 6.87
C GLN A 152 20.08 -3.91 7.65
N GLY A 153 19.49 -5.05 8.01
CA GLY A 153 18.27 -5.12 8.82
C GLY A 153 17.01 -4.53 8.15
N ASP A 154 15.92 -4.39 8.91
CA ASP A 154 14.60 -4.03 8.38
C ASP A 154 14.36 -2.51 8.25
N THR A 155 15.30 -1.68 8.70
CA THR A 155 15.14 -0.21 8.79
C THR A 155 15.67 0.55 7.58
N VAL A 156 16.19 -0.14 6.57
CA VAL A 156 16.87 0.47 5.41
C VAL A 156 15.98 0.58 4.17
N TYR A 157 14.69 0.24 4.28
CA TYR A 157 13.75 0.34 3.16
C TYR A 157 13.08 1.73 3.11
N PRO A 158 12.85 2.29 1.91
CA PRO A 158 12.14 3.55 1.75
C PRO A 158 10.75 3.55 2.43
N PRO A 159 10.42 4.58 3.23
CA PRO A 159 9.06 4.72 3.76
C PRO A 159 8.06 4.97 2.61
N LEU A 160 6.89 4.35 2.72
CA LEU A 160 5.85 4.33 1.68
C LEU A 160 4.49 4.72 2.26
N VAL A 161 3.75 5.59 1.55
CA VAL A 161 2.34 5.87 1.81
C VAL A 161 1.57 5.56 0.53
N SER A 162 0.66 4.59 0.58
CA SER A 162 -0.08 4.13 -0.59
C SER A 162 -1.53 4.59 -0.53
N TRP A 163 -1.99 5.25 -1.60
CA TRP A 163 -3.37 5.67 -1.76
C TRP A 163 -4.03 4.89 -2.89
N PHE A 164 -4.95 3.99 -2.54
CA PHE A 164 -5.76 3.28 -3.53
C PHE A 164 -6.97 4.13 -3.93
N PHE A 165 -6.84 4.84 -5.04
CA PHE A 165 -7.96 5.54 -5.64
C PHE A 165 -8.88 4.53 -6.34
N ARG A 166 -10.18 4.52 -5.98
CA ARG A 166 -11.15 3.48 -6.41
C ARG A 166 -12.27 4.01 -7.31
N GLU A 167 -12.07 5.18 -7.89
CA GLU A 167 -12.96 5.78 -8.88
C GLU A 167 -12.26 5.85 -10.24
N LEU A 168 -13.00 6.17 -11.30
CA LEU A 168 -12.38 6.42 -12.61
C LEU A 168 -11.49 7.67 -12.53
N PRO A 169 -10.31 7.67 -13.18
CA PRO A 169 -9.40 8.82 -13.18
C PRO A 169 -9.92 10.00 -14.00
N VAL A 170 -11.05 9.82 -14.69
CA VAL A 170 -11.68 10.77 -15.60
C VAL A 170 -13.15 10.94 -15.29
N LEU A 171 -13.71 12.07 -15.71
CA LEU A 171 -15.15 12.28 -15.73
C LEU A 171 -15.74 11.72 -17.02
N MET A 172 -16.60 10.70 -16.89
CA MET A 172 -17.30 10.10 -18.03
C MET A 172 -18.56 10.90 -18.39
N PRO A 173 -19.00 10.89 -19.66
CA PRO A 173 -20.29 11.44 -20.06
C PRO A 173 -21.45 10.85 -19.24
N VAL A 174 -22.37 11.71 -18.81
CA VAL A 174 -23.51 11.32 -17.95
C VAL A 174 -24.47 10.38 -18.68
N ASP A 175 -24.54 10.48 -20.01
CA ASP A 175 -25.37 9.64 -20.87
C ASP A 175 -24.78 8.24 -21.14
N GLY A 176 -23.58 7.97 -20.62
CA GLY A 176 -22.88 6.69 -20.81
C GLY A 176 -22.28 6.52 -22.21
N SER A 177 -22.28 7.56 -23.04
CA SER A 177 -21.62 7.53 -24.35
C SER A 177 -20.10 7.39 -24.21
N SER A 178 -19.47 6.79 -25.22
CA SER A 178 -18.01 6.78 -25.30
C SER A 178 -17.52 8.16 -25.71
N PRO A 179 -16.59 8.77 -24.98
CA PRO A 179 -16.13 10.11 -25.28
C PRO A 179 -15.34 10.11 -26.59
N SER A 180 -15.59 11.10 -27.45
CA SER A 180 -14.89 11.28 -28.73
C SER A 180 -13.47 11.85 -28.56
N GLU A 181 -13.21 12.47 -27.42
CA GLU A 181 -11.94 13.10 -27.06
C GLU A 181 -11.49 12.62 -25.67
N LEU A 182 -10.25 12.93 -25.29
CA LEU A 182 -9.77 12.60 -23.95
C LEU A 182 -10.61 13.34 -22.90
N PRO A 183 -11.29 12.64 -21.97
CA PRO A 183 -12.12 13.31 -20.98
C PRO A 183 -11.26 14.05 -19.94
N PRO A 184 -11.82 15.06 -19.26
CA PRO A 184 -11.11 15.77 -18.20
C PRO A 184 -10.82 14.86 -17.00
N VAL A 185 -9.72 15.16 -16.30
CA VAL A 185 -9.32 14.47 -15.06
C VAL A 185 -10.42 14.55 -14.01
N ASN A 186 -10.60 13.48 -13.24
CA ASN A 186 -11.50 13.46 -12.09
C ASN A 186 -10.94 14.37 -10.97
N PRO A 187 -11.66 15.41 -10.51
CA PRO A 187 -11.20 16.28 -9.44
C PRO A 187 -10.85 15.53 -8.14
N ARG A 188 -11.52 14.41 -7.84
CA ARG A 188 -11.20 13.59 -6.67
C ARG A 188 -9.84 12.90 -6.77
N LEU A 189 -9.34 12.66 -7.97
CA LEU A 189 -7.97 12.18 -8.16
C LEU A 189 -6.96 13.25 -7.74
N LEU A 190 -7.25 14.52 -8.05
CA LEU A 190 -6.41 15.64 -7.64
C LEU A 190 -6.49 15.90 -6.14
N GLU A 191 -7.68 15.76 -5.53
CA GLU A 191 -7.84 15.79 -4.07
C GLU A 191 -7.05 14.67 -3.39
N ALA A 192 -7.06 13.45 -3.95
CA ALA A 192 -6.26 12.33 -3.47
C ALA A 192 -4.75 12.63 -3.59
N ALA A 193 -4.30 13.19 -4.71
CA ALA A 193 -2.91 13.61 -4.90
C ALA A 193 -2.50 14.69 -3.88
N GLN A 194 -3.36 15.68 -3.62
CA GLN A 194 -3.16 16.71 -2.60
C GLN A 194 -2.99 16.12 -1.20
N ALA A 195 -3.90 15.21 -0.81
CA ALA A 195 -3.83 14.54 0.49
C ALA A 195 -2.54 13.71 0.61
N LEU A 196 -2.19 12.96 -0.43
CA LEU A 196 -0.99 12.13 -0.49
C LEU A 196 0.30 12.96 -0.41
N GLY A 197 0.36 14.08 -1.14
CA GLY A 197 1.52 14.98 -1.16
C GLY A 197 1.86 15.58 0.21
N SER A 198 0.88 15.69 1.11
CA SER A 198 1.11 16.11 2.50
C SER A 198 1.85 15.07 3.36
N HIS A 199 2.00 13.84 2.86
CA HIS A 199 2.58 12.70 3.56
C HIS A 199 3.79 12.08 2.84
N ALA A 200 4.22 12.67 1.73
CA ALA A 200 5.31 12.18 0.90
C ALA A 200 6.29 13.29 0.51
N ASP A 201 7.51 12.90 0.14
CA ASP A 201 8.52 13.80 -0.40
C ASP A 201 8.42 13.89 -1.93
N PHE A 202 7.94 12.83 -2.58
CA PHE A 202 7.59 12.78 -4.00
C PHE A 202 6.51 11.71 -4.25
N LEU A 203 5.88 11.75 -5.41
CA LEU A 203 4.84 10.80 -5.80
C LEU A 203 5.33 9.85 -6.89
N VAL A 204 4.68 8.69 -6.97
CA VAL A 204 4.70 7.77 -8.11
C VAL A 204 3.26 7.49 -8.52
N ILE A 205 3.03 7.31 -9.82
CA ILE A 205 1.72 6.97 -10.38
C ILE A 205 1.82 5.55 -10.94
N THR A 206 1.07 4.59 -10.39
CA THR A 206 1.16 3.18 -10.82
C THR A 206 0.20 2.85 -11.96
N SER A 207 0.07 3.77 -12.92
CA SER A 207 -0.78 3.61 -14.11
C SER A 207 -0.26 4.46 -15.26
N ASN A 208 -0.04 3.84 -16.42
CA ASN A 208 0.44 4.54 -17.62
C ASN A 208 -0.49 5.69 -18.04
N GLY A 209 -1.81 5.46 -18.06
CA GLY A 209 -2.76 6.44 -18.63
C GLY A 209 -2.92 7.68 -17.79
N VAL A 210 -2.72 7.54 -16.48
CA VAL A 210 -2.89 8.63 -15.52
C VAL A 210 -1.76 9.64 -15.64
N HIS A 211 -0.62 9.27 -16.23
CA HIS A 211 0.48 10.19 -16.50
C HIS A 211 0.13 11.28 -17.53
N ILE A 212 -0.99 11.17 -18.27
CA ILE A 212 -1.46 12.30 -19.10
C ILE A 212 -1.70 13.54 -18.24
N TRP A 213 -2.19 13.35 -17.01
CA TRP A 213 -2.46 14.43 -16.06
C TRP A 213 -1.33 14.60 -15.03
N GLN A 214 -0.09 14.20 -15.37
CA GLN A 214 1.04 14.30 -14.43
C GLN A 214 1.23 15.74 -13.92
N THR A 215 1.14 16.74 -14.80
CA THR A 215 1.34 18.15 -14.45
C THR A 215 0.29 18.63 -13.44
N GLU A 216 -0.97 18.26 -13.66
CA GLU A 216 -2.09 18.60 -12.77
C GLU A 216 -1.97 17.88 -11.42
N ILE A 217 -1.52 16.63 -11.43
CA ILE A 217 -1.27 15.83 -10.22
C ILE A 217 -0.13 16.44 -9.40
N GLU A 218 0.99 16.84 -10.03
CA GLU A 218 2.10 17.52 -9.37
C GLU A 218 1.67 18.85 -8.75
N ALA A 219 0.90 19.65 -9.51
CA ALA A 219 0.37 20.92 -9.03
C ALA A 219 -0.56 20.74 -7.83
N ALA A 220 -1.44 19.73 -7.85
CA ALA A 220 -2.35 19.44 -6.74
C ALA A 220 -1.61 18.87 -5.51
N ALA A 221 -0.64 17.98 -5.72
CA ALA A 221 0.16 17.38 -4.65
C ALA A 221 1.12 18.38 -3.98
N GLY A 222 1.56 19.41 -4.70
CA GLY A 222 2.64 20.29 -4.27
C GLY A 222 3.98 19.56 -4.14
N LYS A 223 4.15 18.46 -4.89
CA LYS A 223 5.27 17.52 -4.84
C LYS A 223 5.58 17.00 -6.25
N PRO A 224 6.85 16.74 -6.59
CA PRO A 224 7.21 16.18 -7.89
C PRO A 224 6.72 14.74 -8.03
N VAL A 225 6.47 14.31 -9.27
CA VAL A 225 6.21 12.91 -9.61
C VAL A 225 7.46 12.30 -10.24
N VAL A 226 7.89 11.14 -9.73
CA VAL A 226 8.84 10.28 -10.46
C VAL A 226 8.07 9.63 -11.61
N SER A 227 8.37 10.04 -12.84
CA SER A 227 7.60 9.66 -14.02
C SER A 227 7.98 8.27 -14.54
N MET A 228 6.96 7.41 -14.68
CA MET A 228 7.09 6.12 -15.37
C MET A 228 7.47 6.30 -16.84
N VAL A 229 6.94 7.36 -17.46
CA VAL A 229 7.17 7.63 -18.89
C VAL A 229 8.62 8.02 -19.13
N ASP A 230 9.18 8.90 -18.30
CA ASP A 230 10.60 9.26 -18.40
C ASP A 230 11.53 8.08 -18.10
N ALA A 231 11.17 7.22 -17.13
CA ALA A 231 11.93 5.99 -16.86
C ALA A 231 11.95 5.04 -18.07
N VAL A 232 10.82 4.88 -18.77
CA VAL A 232 10.74 4.10 -20.01
C VAL A 232 11.55 4.75 -21.13
N VAL A 233 11.47 6.06 -21.31
CA VAL A 233 12.24 6.80 -22.31
C VAL A 233 13.75 6.63 -22.08
N ALA A 234 14.21 6.76 -20.84
CA ALA A 234 15.60 6.57 -20.49
C ALA A 234 16.06 5.15 -20.86
N GLU A 235 15.23 4.14 -20.60
CA GLU A 235 15.53 2.75 -20.97
C GLU A 235 15.56 2.53 -22.49
N VAL A 236 14.63 3.15 -23.23
CA VAL A 236 14.59 3.13 -24.70
C VAL A 236 15.87 3.72 -25.28
N GLN A 237 16.32 4.88 -24.77
CA GLN A 237 17.56 5.53 -25.19
C GLN A 237 18.79 4.69 -24.82
N ARG A 238 18.83 4.14 -23.60
CA ARG A 238 19.92 3.29 -23.12
C ARG A 238 20.08 2.02 -23.97
N ARG A 239 18.97 1.43 -24.44
CA ARG A 239 18.98 0.27 -25.35
C ARG A 239 19.27 0.64 -26.81
N GLY A 240 19.21 1.92 -27.17
CA GLY A 240 19.39 2.38 -28.54
C GLY A 240 18.25 1.95 -29.49
N CYS A 241 17.05 1.70 -28.95
CA CYS A 241 15.88 1.33 -29.76
C CYS A 241 15.48 2.48 -30.69
N ARG A 242 14.97 2.16 -31.88
CA ARG A 242 14.58 3.15 -32.90
C ARG A 242 13.13 3.02 -33.34
N LEU A 243 12.58 1.80 -33.33
CA LEU A 243 11.20 1.50 -33.71
C LEU A 243 10.48 0.78 -32.57
N LEU A 244 9.60 1.50 -31.88
CA LEU A 244 8.97 1.01 -30.66
C LEU A 244 7.58 0.43 -30.96
N GLY A 245 7.29 -0.76 -30.44
CA GLY A 245 5.95 -1.33 -30.45
C GLY A 245 5.21 -0.95 -29.17
N LEU A 246 3.96 -0.52 -29.28
CA LEU A 246 3.12 -0.21 -28.12
C LEU A 246 2.08 -1.31 -27.90
N VAL A 247 2.22 -2.03 -26.78
CA VAL A 247 1.16 -2.89 -26.28
C VAL A 247 0.27 -2.02 -25.41
N ASP A 248 -0.74 -1.41 -26.04
CA ASP A 248 -1.71 -0.52 -25.42
C ASP A 248 -3.11 -0.92 -25.88
N PHE A 249 -4.09 -0.92 -24.98
CA PHE A 249 -5.50 -1.13 -25.35
C PHE A 249 -6.20 0.17 -25.72
N ARG A 250 -5.61 1.32 -25.39
CA ARG A 250 -6.17 2.64 -25.68
C ARG A 250 -5.78 3.06 -27.10
N PRO A 251 -6.57 3.93 -27.74
CA PRO A 251 -6.14 4.63 -28.94
C PRO A 251 -4.86 5.45 -28.68
N ALA A 252 -4.00 5.58 -29.68
CA ALA A 252 -2.76 6.38 -29.60
C ALA A 252 -2.97 7.80 -29.05
N ALA A 253 -4.09 8.45 -29.41
CA ALA A 253 -4.45 9.78 -28.92
C ALA A 253 -4.62 9.85 -27.39
N TRP A 254 -4.85 8.72 -26.72
CA TRP A 254 -5.00 8.59 -25.27
C TRP A 254 -3.83 7.83 -24.63
N SER A 255 -2.75 7.62 -25.38
CA SER A 255 -1.52 7.02 -24.87
C SER A 255 -0.51 8.12 -24.55
N VAL A 256 0.23 7.93 -23.46
CA VAL A 256 1.27 8.88 -23.00
C VAL A 256 2.56 8.79 -23.80
N TYR A 257 2.78 7.66 -24.49
CA TYR A 257 4.06 7.37 -25.15
C TYR A 257 4.25 8.05 -26.51
N PRO A 258 3.27 8.03 -27.45
CA PRO A 258 3.49 8.57 -28.78
C PRO A 258 4.03 10.01 -28.80
N PRO A 259 3.42 10.99 -28.07
CA PRO A 259 3.95 12.36 -28.08
C PRO A 259 5.39 12.44 -27.57
N ARG A 260 5.73 11.61 -26.58
CA ARG A 260 7.07 11.58 -25.98
C ARG A 260 8.10 10.94 -26.90
N LEU A 261 7.75 9.87 -27.60
CA LEU A 261 8.61 9.20 -28.58
C LEU A 261 8.87 10.09 -29.79
N GLU A 262 7.83 10.78 -30.29
CA GLU A 262 7.94 11.69 -31.43
C GLU A 262 8.83 12.90 -31.13
N GLN A 263 8.74 13.47 -29.93
CA GLN A 263 9.65 14.55 -29.47
C GLN A 263 11.13 14.13 -29.50
N LEU A 264 11.41 12.84 -29.38
CA LEU A 264 12.76 12.28 -29.42
C LEU A 264 13.17 11.79 -30.81
N GLY A 265 12.30 11.95 -31.81
CA GLY A 265 12.54 11.47 -33.18
C GLY A 265 12.50 9.94 -33.31
N LEU A 266 11.86 9.25 -32.37
CA LEU A 266 11.71 7.79 -32.38
C LEU A 266 10.46 7.39 -33.17
N SER A 267 10.57 6.32 -33.95
CA SER A 267 9.42 5.75 -34.67
C SER A 267 8.67 4.78 -33.77
N TRP A 268 7.38 4.63 -33.99
CA TRP A 268 6.56 3.71 -33.22
C TRP A 268 5.45 3.07 -34.06
N VAL A 269 4.97 1.90 -33.61
CA VAL A 269 3.91 1.13 -34.27
C VAL A 269 2.78 0.87 -33.28
N GLU A 270 1.56 1.19 -33.70
CA GLU A 270 0.33 0.85 -32.98
C GLU A 270 -0.23 -0.50 -33.44
N LEU A 271 -0.90 -1.18 -32.51
CA LEU A 271 -1.77 -2.30 -32.84
C LEU A 271 -3.09 -1.80 -33.44
N SER A 272 -3.69 -2.57 -34.35
CA SER A 272 -5.01 -2.26 -34.91
C SER A 272 -6.12 -2.32 -33.85
N ALA A 273 -7.26 -1.70 -34.14
CA ALA A 273 -8.42 -1.66 -33.24
C ALA A 273 -8.84 -3.06 -32.73
N LEU A 274 -8.82 -4.07 -33.62
CA LEU A 274 -9.16 -5.46 -33.27
C LEU A 274 -8.28 -6.00 -32.13
N TYR A 275 -6.97 -5.77 -32.19
CA TYR A 275 -6.04 -6.24 -31.16
C TYR A 275 -6.16 -5.41 -29.88
N ARG A 276 -6.43 -4.10 -30.01
CA ARG A 276 -6.68 -3.23 -28.84
C ARG A 276 -7.92 -3.65 -28.06
N ASP A 277 -9.00 -4.03 -28.75
CA ASP A 277 -10.21 -4.54 -28.10
C ASP A 277 -9.92 -5.83 -27.32
N SER A 278 -9.15 -6.76 -27.91
CA SER A 278 -8.68 -7.96 -27.22
C SER A 278 -7.81 -7.62 -26.00
N LEU A 279 -6.89 -6.66 -26.11
CA LEU A 279 -6.06 -6.20 -24.99
C LEU A 279 -6.89 -5.54 -23.87
N ALA A 280 -7.99 -4.86 -24.21
CA ALA A 280 -8.91 -4.32 -23.19
C ALA A 280 -9.58 -5.44 -22.39
N GLU A 281 -9.87 -6.58 -23.01
CA GLU A 281 -10.36 -7.78 -22.31
C GLU A 281 -9.30 -8.39 -21.41
N VAL A 282 -8.05 -8.51 -21.89
CA VAL A 282 -6.90 -8.97 -21.08
C VAL A 282 -6.74 -8.10 -19.83
N MET A 283 -6.71 -6.77 -19.98
CA MET A 283 -6.62 -5.83 -18.86
C MET A 283 -7.76 -6.02 -17.86
N ARG A 284 -9.00 -6.18 -18.35
CA ARG A 284 -10.18 -6.41 -17.50
C ARG A 284 -10.11 -7.75 -16.77
N ALA A 285 -9.59 -8.79 -17.42
CA ALA A 285 -9.42 -10.10 -16.82
C ALA A 285 -8.41 -10.05 -15.67
N VAL A 286 -7.25 -9.40 -15.86
CA VAL A 286 -6.26 -9.17 -14.78
C VAL A 286 -6.90 -8.42 -13.61
N ASN A 287 -7.59 -7.32 -13.86
CA ASN A 287 -8.24 -6.52 -12.83
C ASN A 287 -9.34 -7.28 -12.06
N THR A 288 -9.96 -8.27 -12.68
CA THR A 288 -10.99 -9.12 -12.06
C THR A 288 -10.47 -10.46 -11.54
N GLY A 289 -9.15 -10.71 -11.60
CA GLY A 289 -8.54 -11.97 -11.16
C GLY A 289 -8.94 -13.19 -11.99
N ARG A 290 -9.29 -12.98 -13.26
CA ARG A 290 -9.74 -14.02 -14.20
C ARG A 290 -8.78 -14.26 -15.35
N ASN A 291 -7.57 -13.68 -15.31
CA ASN A 291 -6.59 -13.92 -16.35
C ASN A 291 -6.19 -15.39 -16.39
N SER A 292 -6.17 -15.95 -17.58
CA SER A 292 -5.85 -17.35 -17.85
C SER A 292 -4.83 -17.46 -18.98
N TYR A 293 -4.54 -18.70 -19.40
CA TYR A 293 -3.73 -18.97 -20.58
C TYR A 293 -4.30 -18.30 -21.85
N ALA A 294 -5.61 -18.10 -21.94
CA ALA A 294 -6.24 -17.45 -23.09
C ALA A 294 -5.85 -15.97 -23.20
N GLU A 295 -5.95 -15.21 -22.11
CA GLU A 295 -5.54 -13.81 -22.06
C GLU A 295 -4.04 -13.63 -22.26
N GLU A 296 -3.22 -14.53 -21.70
CA GLU A 296 -1.80 -14.54 -21.96
C GLU A 296 -1.51 -14.78 -23.46
N ALA A 297 -2.20 -15.72 -24.10
CA ALA A 297 -2.03 -15.99 -25.53
C ALA A 297 -2.43 -14.80 -26.41
N GLN A 298 -3.51 -14.09 -26.07
CA GLN A 298 -3.92 -12.86 -26.77
C GLN A 298 -2.85 -11.76 -26.66
N LEU A 299 -2.29 -11.58 -25.46
CA LEU A 299 -1.22 -10.62 -25.23
C LEU A 299 0.07 -11.00 -25.99
N ARG A 300 0.44 -12.30 -25.99
CA ARG A 300 1.59 -12.81 -26.75
C ARG A 300 1.40 -12.68 -28.26
N LEU A 301 0.17 -12.82 -28.76
CA LEU A 301 -0.15 -12.56 -30.17
C LEU A 301 0.09 -11.08 -30.52
N ALA A 302 -0.40 -10.15 -29.70
CA ALA A 302 -0.18 -8.72 -29.87
C ALA A 302 1.33 -8.38 -29.89
N ILE A 303 2.11 -8.94 -28.97
CA ILE A 303 3.59 -8.80 -28.96
C ILE A 303 4.20 -9.34 -30.26
N SER A 304 3.76 -10.52 -30.71
CA SER A 304 4.29 -11.15 -31.94
C SER A 304 4.03 -10.30 -33.19
N ILE A 305 2.88 -9.63 -33.26
CA ILE A 305 2.55 -8.72 -34.36
C ILE A 305 3.50 -7.53 -34.39
N LEU A 306 3.77 -6.91 -33.23
CA LEU A 306 4.72 -5.80 -33.16
C LEU A 306 6.14 -6.24 -33.57
N ARG A 307 6.55 -7.47 -33.21
CA ARG A 307 7.81 -8.07 -33.69
C ARG A 307 7.83 -8.26 -35.21
N MET A 308 6.71 -8.67 -35.80
CA MET A 308 6.59 -8.78 -37.27
C MET A 308 6.66 -7.42 -37.98
N HIS A 309 6.30 -6.34 -37.29
CA HIS A 309 6.54 -4.96 -37.75
C HIS A 309 7.96 -4.47 -37.46
N HIS A 310 8.88 -5.36 -37.06
CA HIS A 310 10.28 -5.08 -36.77
C HIS A 310 10.51 -4.08 -35.62
N ALA A 311 9.58 -4.01 -34.66
CA ALA A 311 9.82 -3.26 -33.44
C ALA A 311 11.05 -3.81 -32.70
N ASP A 312 12.01 -2.94 -32.36
CA ASP A 312 13.27 -3.26 -31.68
C ASP A 312 13.22 -2.98 -30.17
N GLY A 313 12.10 -2.47 -29.68
CA GLY A 313 11.69 -2.45 -28.28
C GLY A 313 10.16 -2.41 -28.17
N ILE A 314 9.59 -3.16 -27.23
CA ILE A 314 8.13 -3.25 -27.06
C ILE A 314 7.74 -2.77 -25.68
N ILE A 315 7.02 -1.66 -25.61
CA ILE A 315 6.56 -1.05 -24.36
C ILE A 315 5.24 -1.72 -23.95
N LEU A 316 5.24 -2.34 -22.76
CA LEU A 316 4.02 -2.83 -22.12
C LEU A 316 3.25 -1.65 -21.52
N ALA A 317 2.59 -0.87 -22.37
CA ALA A 317 1.99 0.44 -22.06
C ALA A 317 0.72 0.37 -21.17
N CYS A 318 0.48 -0.75 -20.50
CA CYS A 318 -0.50 -0.92 -19.43
C CYS A 318 0.14 -1.73 -18.30
N THR A 319 -0.03 -1.30 -17.06
CA THR A 319 0.61 -1.91 -15.89
C THR A 319 0.07 -3.32 -15.56
N GLU A 320 -1.08 -3.68 -16.12
CA GLU A 320 -1.70 -5.00 -16.03
C GLU A 320 -1.08 -6.02 -17.01
N PHE A 321 -0.47 -5.58 -18.12
CA PHE A 321 0.07 -6.50 -19.12
C PHE A 321 1.27 -7.32 -18.62
N PRO A 322 2.24 -6.75 -17.86
CA PRO A 322 3.27 -7.56 -17.22
C PRO A 322 2.70 -8.66 -16.30
N LEU A 323 1.54 -8.42 -15.68
CA LEU A 323 0.88 -9.38 -14.78
C LEU A 323 0.13 -10.49 -15.51
N ALA A 324 -0.24 -10.26 -16.78
CA ALA A 324 -0.87 -11.28 -17.62
C ALA A 324 0.15 -12.26 -18.23
N LEU A 325 1.45 -11.97 -18.19
CA LEU A 325 2.51 -12.81 -18.74
C LEU A 325 3.09 -13.72 -17.67
N SER A 326 3.19 -15.02 -17.98
CA SER A 326 3.91 -15.97 -17.13
C SER A 326 5.40 -16.02 -17.48
N GLY A 327 6.22 -16.26 -16.45
CA GLY A 327 7.67 -16.41 -16.59
C GLY A 327 8.43 -15.09 -16.70
N ALA A 328 9.71 -15.19 -17.07
CA ALA A 328 10.54 -14.03 -17.32
C ALA A 328 10.09 -13.33 -18.62
N LEU A 329 10.13 -12.00 -18.63
CA LEU A 329 9.85 -11.22 -19.83
C LEU A 329 11.01 -11.36 -20.82
N ASP A 330 10.68 -11.41 -22.10
CA ASP A 330 11.67 -11.42 -23.17
C ASP A 330 12.49 -10.11 -23.16
N PRO A 331 13.78 -10.13 -23.58
CA PRO A 331 14.66 -8.95 -23.48
C PRO A 331 14.21 -7.72 -24.27
N ASP A 332 13.39 -7.89 -25.31
CA ASP A 332 12.83 -6.81 -26.12
C ASP A 332 11.61 -6.14 -25.47
N LEU A 333 11.01 -6.77 -24.44
CA LEU A 333 9.93 -6.18 -23.68
C LEU A 333 10.47 -5.16 -22.66
N ILE A 334 9.80 -4.02 -22.61
CA ILE A 334 10.07 -2.93 -21.69
C ILE A 334 8.88 -2.89 -20.71
N ASN A 335 9.16 -3.15 -19.44
CA ASN A 335 8.16 -3.16 -18.38
C ASN A 335 8.20 -1.83 -17.61
N PRO A 336 7.22 -0.93 -17.82
CA PRO A 336 7.21 0.37 -17.15
C PRO A 336 7.11 0.28 -15.62
N ALA A 337 6.46 -0.77 -15.07
CA ALA A 337 6.31 -0.94 -13.63
C ALA A 337 7.64 -1.32 -12.95
N GLU A 338 8.49 -2.11 -13.60
CA GLU A 338 9.84 -2.43 -13.09
C GLU A 338 10.72 -1.17 -13.09
N LEU A 339 10.73 -0.42 -14.20
CA LEU A 339 11.53 0.80 -14.32
C LEU A 339 11.09 1.88 -13.34
N LEU A 340 9.78 2.03 -13.11
CA LEU A 340 9.26 2.95 -12.10
C LEU A 340 9.72 2.54 -10.69
N ALA A 341 9.65 1.25 -10.36
CA ALA A 341 10.10 0.74 -9.06
C ALA A 341 11.61 0.98 -8.85
N GLU A 342 12.42 0.76 -9.89
CA GLU A 342 13.86 1.03 -9.83
C GLU A 342 14.16 2.51 -9.62
N THR A 343 13.51 3.38 -10.40
CA THR A 343 13.72 4.82 -10.33
C THR A 343 13.26 5.38 -8.98
N ALA A 344 12.10 4.93 -8.48
CA ALA A 344 11.56 5.36 -7.20
C ALA A 344 12.41 4.90 -6.02
N ALA A 345 12.93 3.66 -6.03
CA ALA A 345 13.81 3.16 -4.98
C ALA A 345 15.10 4.00 -4.89
N ARG A 346 15.74 4.26 -6.03
CA ARG A 346 16.95 5.11 -6.08
C ARG A 346 16.65 6.52 -5.59
N ALA A 347 15.61 7.15 -6.11
CA ALA A 347 15.20 8.50 -5.71
C ALA A 347 14.93 8.63 -4.21
N ALA A 348 14.43 7.56 -3.57
CA ALA A 348 14.17 7.54 -2.13
C ALA A 348 15.43 7.34 -1.27
N LEU A 349 16.39 6.55 -1.75
CA LEU A 349 17.63 6.21 -1.05
C LEU A 349 18.72 7.28 -1.22
N ASP A 350 18.76 7.97 -2.37
CA ASP A 350 19.75 9.01 -2.71
C ASP A 350 19.43 10.36 -2.03
N GLY A 351 19.30 10.38 -0.70
CA GLY A 351 18.91 11.54 0.13
C GLY A 351 19.69 12.86 0.01
N GLY A 352 20.57 13.03 -0.97
CA GLY A 352 21.31 14.26 -1.27
C GLY A 352 20.59 15.19 -2.26
N GLU A 353 20.93 16.47 -2.20
CA GLU A 353 20.30 17.60 -2.90
C GLU A 353 20.12 17.45 -4.43
N GLY A 354 18.92 17.82 -4.92
CA GLY A 354 18.74 18.58 -6.16
C GLY A 354 18.72 17.84 -7.52
N THR A 355 17.76 18.24 -8.36
CA THR A 355 17.72 18.07 -9.84
C THR A 355 17.50 16.65 -10.38
N PHE A 356 16.30 16.43 -10.93
CA PHE A 356 15.96 15.28 -11.79
C PHE A 356 16.60 15.45 -13.18
N ALA A 357 17.93 15.52 -13.23
CA ALA A 357 18.67 15.53 -14.49
C ALA A 357 18.95 14.09 -14.94
N ALA A 358 18.81 13.89 -16.25
CA ALA A 358 18.86 12.63 -16.96
C ALA A 358 20.03 11.71 -16.54
N LEU A 359 19.72 10.42 -16.47
CA LEU A 359 20.68 9.33 -16.33
C LEU A 359 21.66 9.38 -17.52
N GLU A 360 22.92 9.74 -17.25
CA GLU A 360 24.07 9.58 -18.17
C GLU A 360 24.57 8.13 -18.21
#